data_AF-A0A968Z0U9-F1
#
_entry.id   AF-A0A968Z0U9-F1
#
_cell.length_a   1.000
_cell.length_b   1.000
_cell.length_c   1.000
_cell.angle_alpha   90.00
_cell.angle_beta   90.00
_cell.angle_gamma   90.00
#
_symmetry.space_group_name_H-M   'P 1'
#
loop_
_entity.id
_entity.type
_entity.pdbx_description
1 polymer ?
#
loop_
_entity_poly.entity_id
_entity_poly.type
_entity_poly.pdbx_seq_one_letter_code
_entity_poly.pdbx_strand_id
1 'polypeptide(L)'
;IPVGAHGHAPLQDVFPQPTSPRQGVALRQPKSLSTFIAGFKMAVTKRINLARNAPGTPVWQRNYYEHIIRNEASFHTILKYIRSNPRTWESDQLHPDVSSKW
;
A
#
# COMPACT_ATOMS: atom_id res chain seq x y z
N ILE A 1 -13.21 -4.11 -11.80
CA ILE A 1 -12.83 -5.52 -12.07
C ILE A 1 -13.47 -5.90 -13.40
N PRO A 2 -12.69 -6.38 -14.37
CA PRO A 2 -13.07 -7.58 -15.08
C PRO A 2 -11.98 -8.64 -14.92
N VAL A 3 -12.43 -9.85 -14.61
CA VAL A 3 -11.60 -11.05 -14.45
C VAL A 3 -11.56 -11.73 -15.82
N GLY A 4 -10.42 -11.72 -16.47
CA GLY A 4 -10.19 -12.49 -17.70
C GLY A 4 -9.53 -13.82 -17.36
N ALA A 5 -10.33 -14.88 -17.32
CA ALA A 5 -9.86 -16.26 -17.28
C ALA A 5 -9.71 -16.75 -18.72
N HIS A 6 -8.49 -17.09 -19.16
CA HIS A 6 -8.28 -17.75 -20.44
C HIS A 6 -7.50 -19.05 -20.24
N GLY A 7 -8.22 -20.16 -20.36
CA GLY A 7 -7.67 -21.49 -20.59
C GLY A 7 -7.94 -21.92 -22.04
N HIS A 8 -6.90 -22.48 -22.66
CA HIS A 8 -6.84 -23.35 -23.84
C HIS A 8 -7.06 -22.81 -25.27
N ALA A 9 -5.96 -22.74 -26.03
CA ALA A 9 -5.61 -23.53 -27.24
C ALA A 9 -4.83 -22.69 -28.28
N PRO A 10 -4.07 -23.27 -29.23
CA PRO A 10 -3.25 -24.49 -29.27
C PRO A 10 -1.76 -24.19 -29.57
N LEU A 11 -0.93 -25.25 -29.64
CA LEU A 11 0.50 -25.22 -29.96
C LEU A 11 0.80 -24.67 -31.36
N GLN A 12 1.68 -23.68 -31.45
CA GLN A 12 2.53 -23.41 -32.62
C GLN A 12 3.91 -22.97 -32.12
N ASP A 13 4.91 -23.78 -32.44
CA ASP A 13 6.32 -23.55 -32.15
C ASP A 13 6.79 -22.27 -32.83
N VAL A 14 6.93 -21.19 -32.05
CA VAL A 14 7.72 -20.02 -32.41
C VAL A 14 8.52 -19.65 -31.17
N PHE A 15 9.83 -19.86 -31.24
CA PHE A 15 10.80 -19.47 -30.21
C PHE A 15 10.50 -18.05 -29.70
N PRO A 16 10.16 -17.83 -28.42
CA PRO A 16 10.00 -16.47 -27.94
C PRO A 16 11.40 -15.89 -27.69
N GLN A 17 11.77 -14.96 -28.56
CA GLN A 17 12.72 -13.89 -28.23
C GLN A 17 12.40 -13.33 -26.83
N PRO A 18 13.39 -13.01 -25.98
CA PRO A 18 13.13 -12.36 -24.71
C PRO A 18 12.55 -10.96 -24.99
N THR A 19 11.22 -10.88 -25.07
CA THR A 19 10.52 -9.60 -25.12
C THR A 19 10.90 -8.84 -23.85
N SER A 20 11.54 -7.70 -24.06
CA SER A 20 11.95 -6.79 -23.00
C SER A 20 10.79 -6.58 -22.03
N PRO A 21 11.02 -6.60 -20.69
CA PRO A 21 9.96 -6.30 -19.75
C PRO A 21 9.38 -4.93 -20.08
N ARG A 22 8.07 -4.87 -20.33
CA ARG A 22 7.33 -3.62 -20.52
C ARG A 22 7.71 -2.65 -19.40
N GLN A 23 8.44 -1.59 -19.76
CA GLN A 23 8.66 -0.43 -18.90
C GLN A 23 7.30 0.08 -18.43
N GLY A 24 6.99 -0.08 -17.14
CA GLY A 24 5.76 0.48 -16.56
C GLY A 24 5.20 -0.27 -15.36
N VAL A 25 5.48 -1.57 -15.22
CA VAL A 25 5.18 -2.29 -13.98
C VAL A 25 6.46 -2.32 -13.17
N ALA A 26 6.62 -1.41 -12.21
CA ALA A 26 7.66 -1.56 -11.20
C ALA A 26 7.46 -2.94 -10.55
N LEU A 27 8.29 -3.91 -10.96
CA LEU A 27 8.30 -5.24 -10.37
C LEU A 27 8.66 -5.04 -8.91
N ARG A 28 7.65 -5.06 -8.04
CA ARG A 28 7.87 -4.95 -6.61
C ARG A 28 8.66 -6.17 -6.19
N GLN A 29 9.83 -5.93 -5.62
CA GLN A 29 10.71 -7.00 -5.20
C GLN A 29 9.92 -7.92 -4.24
N PRO A 30 9.87 -9.24 -4.51
CA PRO A 30 9.22 -10.18 -3.61
C PRO A 30 9.89 -10.08 -2.24
N LYS A 31 9.09 -10.20 -1.17
CA LYS A 31 9.52 -10.04 0.23
C LYS A 31 10.02 -8.63 0.62
N SER A 32 9.75 -7.60 -0.18
CA SER A 32 9.96 -6.20 0.25
C SER A 32 8.81 -5.69 1.14
N LEU A 33 9.10 -4.67 1.95
CA LEU A 33 8.09 -3.95 2.74
C LEU A 33 6.96 -3.40 1.86
N SER A 34 7.31 -2.88 0.68
CA SER A 34 6.33 -2.36 -0.29
C SER A 34 5.34 -3.44 -0.77
N THR A 35 5.82 -4.66 -1.00
CA THR A 35 4.98 -5.81 -1.37
C THR A 35 4.07 -6.22 -0.22
N PHE A 36 4.57 -6.24 1.01
CA PHE A 36 3.78 -6.54 2.20
C PHE A 36 2.67 -5.50 2.42
N ILE A 37 3.01 -4.20 2.42
CA ILE A 37 2.03 -3.11 2.61
C ILE A 37 0.97 -3.13 1.51
N ALA A 38 1.35 -3.45 0.28
CA ALA A 38 0.39 -3.58 -0.82
C ALA A 38 -0.61 -4.72 -0.58
N GLY A 39 -0.13 -5.90 -0.18
CA GLY A 39 -1.00 -7.03 0.15
C GLY A 39 -1.92 -6.72 1.34
N PHE A 40 -1.37 -6.09 2.38
CA PHE A 40 -2.13 -5.65 3.55
C PHE A 40 -3.26 -4.67 3.16
N LYS A 41 -2.90 -3.56 2.48
CA LYS A 41 -3.88 -2.57 2.03
C LYS A 41 -4.95 -3.18 1.14
N MET A 42 -4.59 -4.10 0.25
CA MET A 42 -5.54 -4.81 -0.61
C MET A 42 -6.55 -5.64 0.21
N ALA A 43 -6.07 -6.50 1.10
CA ALA A 43 -6.92 -7.38 1.90
C ALA A 43 -7.90 -6.59 2.77
N VAL A 44 -7.41 -5.55 3.45
CA VAL A 44 -8.21 -4.69 4.33
C VAL A 44 -9.20 -3.84 3.52
N THR A 45 -8.81 -3.29 2.37
CA THR A 45 -9.72 -2.54 1.48
C THR A 45 -10.91 -3.39 1.06
N LYS A 46 -10.65 -4.65 0.65
CA LYS A 46 -11.71 -5.58 0.27
C LYS A 46 -12.68 -5.79 1.43
N ARG A 47 -12.17 -6.06 2.63
CA ARG A 47 -13.01 -6.28 3.82
C ARG A 47 -13.84 -5.06 4.21
N ILE A 48 -13.25 -3.87 4.17
CA ILE A 48 -13.94 -2.61 4.49
C ILE A 48 -15.03 -2.32 3.45
N ASN A 49 -14.72 -2.44 2.16
CA ASN A 49 -15.68 -2.13 1.10
C ASN A 49 -16.85 -3.12 1.06
N LEU A 50 -16.61 -4.39 1.42
CA LEU A 50 -17.68 -5.37 1.65
C LEU A 50 -18.54 -4.97 2.85
N ALA A 51 -17.94 -4.61 3.99
CA ALA A 51 -18.66 -4.20 5.19
C ALA A 51 -19.48 -2.91 5.00
N ARG A 52 -19.02 -2.01 4.13
CA ARG A 52 -19.69 -0.74 3.79
C ARG A 52 -20.69 -0.86 2.64
N ASN A 53 -20.78 -2.02 1.99
CA ASN A 53 -21.49 -2.20 0.71
C ASN A 53 -21.10 -1.15 -0.35
N ALA A 54 -19.82 -0.76 -0.38
CA ALA A 54 -19.29 0.33 -1.19
C ALA A 54 -18.03 -0.13 -1.96
N PRO A 55 -18.19 -1.01 -2.96
CA PRO A 55 -17.07 -1.52 -3.74
C PRO A 55 -16.40 -0.38 -4.53
N GLY A 56 -15.07 -0.28 -4.40
CA GLY A 56 -14.27 0.69 -5.15
C GLY A 56 -14.03 2.03 -4.46
N THR A 57 -14.67 2.29 -3.31
CA THR A 57 -14.39 3.50 -2.53
C THR A 57 -12.95 3.46 -1.99
N PRO A 58 -12.17 4.56 -2.15
CA PRO A 58 -10.82 4.62 -1.62
C PRO A 58 -10.84 4.63 -0.09
N VAL A 59 -9.99 3.79 0.51
CA VAL A 59 -9.87 3.65 1.97
C VAL A 59 -8.61 4.34 2.50
N TRP A 60 -7.56 4.37 1.69
CA TRP A 60 -6.23 4.76 2.14
C TRP A 60 -5.81 6.10 1.57
N GLN A 61 -5.05 6.87 2.35
CA GLN A 61 -4.18 7.91 1.80
C GLN A 61 -3.13 7.28 0.87
N ARG A 62 -2.69 8.07 -0.13
CA ARG A 62 -1.64 7.68 -1.08
C ARG A 62 -0.32 7.49 -0.32
N ASN A 63 0.45 6.48 -0.72
CA ASN A 63 1.74 6.10 -0.13
C ASN A 63 1.63 5.66 1.35
N TYR A 64 2.77 5.48 2.00
CA TYR A 64 2.89 5.17 3.42
C TYR A 64 4.22 5.74 3.94
N TYR A 65 4.28 6.07 5.23
CA TYR A 65 5.51 6.52 5.88
C TYR A 65 6.29 5.31 6.38
N GLU A 66 7.60 5.30 6.14
CA GLU A 66 8.53 4.30 6.67
C GLU A 66 9.75 4.99 7.28
N HIS A 67 10.21 4.46 8.42
CA HIS A 67 11.39 4.97 9.12
C HIS A 67 12.13 3.82 9.79
N ILE A 68 13.45 3.74 9.57
CA ILE A 68 14.30 2.71 10.16
C ILE A 68 14.77 3.21 11.54
N ILE A 69 14.39 2.50 12.60
CA ILE A 69 14.83 2.75 13.96
C ILE A 69 16.24 2.19 14.13
N ARG A 70 17.22 3.07 14.38
CA ARG A 70 18.65 2.71 14.43
C ARG A 70 19.26 2.79 15.83
N ASN A 71 18.55 3.37 16.79
CA ASN A 71 19.04 3.52 18.17
C ASN A 71 17.86 3.59 19.17
N GLU A 72 18.20 3.43 20.44
CA GLU A 72 17.27 3.41 21.57
C GLU A 72 16.49 4.73 21.70
N ALA A 73 17.17 5.87 21.48
CA ALA A 73 16.54 7.19 21.60
C ALA A 73 15.44 7.39 20.55
N SER A 74 15.66 6.98 19.30
CA SER A 74 14.64 7.05 18.26
C SER A 74 13.51 6.05 18.50
N PHE A 75 13.82 4.86 19.03
CA PHE A 75 12.82 3.90 19.46
C PHE A 75 11.85 4.50 20.49
N HIS A 76 12.38 5.06 21.58
CA HIS A 76 11.55 5.67 22.62
C HIS A 76 10.71 6.84 22.10
N THR A 77 11.29 7.66 21.22
CA THR A 77 10.58 8.80 20.62
C THR A 77 9.38 8.33 19.78
N ILE A 78 9.59 7.36 18.90
CA ILE A 78 8.53 6.81 18.04
C ILE A 78 7.48 6.09 18.86
N LEU A 79 7.90 5.32 19.87
CA LEU A 79 6.99 4.63 20.77
C LEU A 79 6.12 5.62 21.57
N LYS A 80 6.71 6.71 22.06
CA LYS A 80 5.98 7.79 22.72
C LYS A 80 4.95 8.41 21.77
N TYR A 81 5.35 8.73 20.53
CA TYR A 81 4.46 9.27 19.51
C TYR A 81 3.27 8.34 19.23
N ILE A 82 3.50 7.05 18.99
CA ILE A 82 2.42 6.08 18.72
C ILE A 82 1.40 6.04 19.88
N ARG A 83 1.89 6.08 21.12
CA ARG A 83 1.03 6.07 22.31
C ARG A 83 0.26 7.37 22.51
N SER A 84 0.88 8.52 22.22
CA SER A 84 0.24 9.82 22.43
C SER A 84 -0.66 10.26 21.28
N ASN A 85 -0.42 9.78 20.05
CA ASN A 85 -1.09 10.27 18.85
C ASN A 85 -2.64 10.27 18.94
N PRO A 86 -3.31 9.21 19.43
CA PRO A 86 -4.77 9.24 19.54
C PRO A 86 -5.29 10.37 20.43
N ARG A 87 -4.50 10.80 21.44
CA ARG A 87 -4.87 11.87 22.37
C ARG A 87 -4.56 13.26 21.80
N THR A 88 -3.56 13.36 20.93
CA THR A 88 -3.09 14.65 20.38
C THR A 88 -3.61 14.95 18.98
N TRP A 89 -4.36 14.01 18.37
CA TRP A 89 -4.79 14.06 16.97
C TRP A 89 -5.54 15.34 16.58
N GLU A 90 -6.50 15.78 17.40
CA GLU A 90 -7.30 16.99 17.14
C GLU A 90 -6.45 18.27 17.03
N SER A 91 -5.29 18.29 17.69
CA SER A 91 -4.34 19.40 17.67
C SER A 91 -3.16 19.17 16.74
N ASP A 92 -3.14 18.06 16.01
CA ASP A 92 -2.03 17.69 15.13
C ASP A 92 -2.03 18.55 13.86
N GLN A 93 -0.85 18.92 13.39
CA GLN A 93 -0.71 19.76 12.20
C GLN A 93 -1.12 19.05 10.90
N LEU A 94 -1.11 17.71 10.91
CA LEU A 94 -1.55 16.87 9.80
C LEU A 94 -3.04 16.50 9.89
N HIS A 95 -3.77 17.08 10.85
CA HIS A 95 -5.21 16.90 10.95
C HIS A 95 -5.91 17.49 9.70
N PRO A 96 -6.85 16.77 9.06
CA PRO A 96 -7.50 17.22 7.83
C PRO A 96 -8.18 18.59 7.91
N ASP A 97 -8.65 18.98 9.09
CA ASP A 97 -9.35 20.25 9.30
C ASP A 97 -8.38 21.40 9.61
N VAL A 98 -7.10 21.12 9.83
CA VAL A 98 -6.07 22.15 9.99
C VAL A 98 -5.58 22.56 8.61
N SER A 99 -5.65 23.86 8.32
CA SER A 99 -5.03 24.43 7.13
C SER A 99 -3.52 24.26 7.24
N SER A 100 -2.99 23.22 6.58
CA SER A 100 -1.56 22.99 6.48
C SER A 100 -0.88 24.18 5.80
N LYS A 101 0.22 24.66 6.38
CA LYS A 101 1.06 25.73 5.81
C LYS A 101 2.02 25.24 4.72
N TRP A 102 1.71 24.09 4.10
CA TRP A 102 2.57 23.39 3.14
C TRP A 102 1.76 22.94 1.94
#